data_AF-A0AA88MUL3-F1
#
_entry.id   AF-A0AA88MUL3-F1
#
_cell.length_a   1.000
_cell.length_b   1.000
_cell.length_c   1.000
_cell.angle_alpha   90.00
_cell.angle_beta   90.00
_cell.angle_gamma   90.00
#
_symmetry.space_group_name_H-M   'P 1'
#
loop_
_entity.id
_entity.type
_entity.pdbx_description
1 polymer ?
#
loop_
_entity_poly.entity_id
_entity_poly.type
_entity_poly.pdbx_seq_one_letter_code
_entity_poly.pdbx_strand_id
1 'polypeptide(L)'
;MRSPEPSSPALAEALLHGQFASWGSGNNSNNNSCPSSPGGPGGLSPTVSTSPPLASNYALTLTHTHIHIQRLSPKPGKEARLLLPLSELVGCSCPRAPAPPLLVLYWYPPGKRRKGVSRRRQVRAYLAESRPEAERWSAAVQCLLRDVTVTADTEFSRSLLPRPRRLLLLVNPFSGRGQAMQWCQTHILPMIREANISYNLIQTERQNHARELIREISLPEWDGIVIVSGDGLLHEVMNGLMERPDWEQAIKTPVGILPCGSGNALAGSINHHAGYDMCLREPLLLNCCFLLCRGGVRPMDLVSVTTSPAPSNNNCTAAPRRLFSFLSVAWGFVSDVDIESERYRGLGSARFTLGTLVRIASLRSYKGRLSYLPPL
;
A
#
# COMPACT_ATOMS: atom_id res chain seq x y z
N MET A 1 -35.51 -5.15 7.50
CA MET A 1 -35.65 -5.61 6.10
C MET A 1 -34.38 -6.36 5.74
N ARG A 2 -34.46 -7.68 5.46
CA ARG A 2 -33.32 -8.44 4.94
C ARG A 2 -33.00 -7.91 3.55
N SER A 3 -31.73 -7.62 3.29
CA SER A 3 -31.23 -7.40 1.93
C SER A 3 -31.59 -8.61 1.06
N PRO A 4 -31.99 -8.42 -0.21
CA PRO A 4 -32.28 -9.53 -1.11
C PRO A 4 -31.04 -10.42 -1.23
N GLU A 5 -31.26 -11.74 -1.28
CA GLU A 5 -30.18 -12.68 -1.56
C GLU A 5 -29.55 -12.36 -2.92
N PRO A 6 -28.21 -12.39 -3.05
CA PRO A 6 -27.56 -12.10 -4.32
C PRO A 6 -27.96 -13.16 -5.36
N SER A 7 -28.60 -12.69 -6.44
CA SER A 7 -28.92 -13.47 -7.62
C SER A 7 -27.66 -14.11 -8.22
N SER A 8 -27.77 -15.36 -8.66
CA SER A 8 -26.72 -16.00 -9.46
C SER A 8 -26.52 -15.19 -10.75
N PRO A 9 -25.28 -14.86 -11.13
CA PRO A 9 -25.04 -14.10 -12.36
C PRO A 9 -25.57 -14.89 -13.56
N ALA A 10 -26.10 -14.18 -14.54
CA ALA A 10 -26.37 -14.78 -15.84
C ALA A 10 -25.04 -15.26 -16.44
N LEU A 11 -25.03 -16.44 -17.07
CA LEU A 11 -23.84 -17.06 -17.65
C LEU A 11 -23.08 -16.14 -18.63
N ALA A 12 -23.74 -15.12 -19.16
CA ALA A 12 -23.21 -14.12 -20.10
C ALA A 12 -22.16 -13.14 -19.51
N GLU A 13 -22.04 -13.03 -18.18
CA GLU A 13 -21.06 -12.13 -17.54
C GLU A 13 -19.82 -12.85 -16.97
N ALA A 14 -19.76 -14.18 -17.10
CA ALA A 14 -18.70 -15.00 -16.53
C ALA A 14 -17.48 -15.06 -17.46
N LEU A 15 -16.31 -14.71 -16.93
CA LEU A 15 -15.01 -14.87 -17.61
C LEU A 15 -14.41 -16.26 -17.39
N LEU A 16 -14.59 -16.82 -16.19
CA LEU A 16 -14.19 -18.18 -15.84
C LEU A 16 -15.20 -18.81 -14.89
N HIS A 17 -15.40 -20.11 -15.05
CA HIS A 17 -16.14 -20.96 -14.13
C HIS A 17 -15.33 -22.24 -13.86
N GLY A 18 -15.29 -22.68 -12.60
CA GLY A 18 -14.46 -23.81 -12.20
C GLY A 18 -14.84 -24.37 -10.85
N GLN A 19 -14.52 -25.65 -10.63
CA GLN A 19 -14.81 -26.36 -9.38
C GLN A 19 -13.53 -26.52 -8.57
N PHE A 20 -13.64 -26.28 -7.26
CA PHE A 20 -12.50 -26.29 -6.35
C PHE A 20 -12.82 -27.07 -5.07
N ALA A 21 -11.80 -27.74 -4.54
CA ALA A 21 -11.86 -28.36 -3.22
C ALA A 21 -11.43 -27.37 -2.13
N SER A 22 -11.90 -27.62 -0.89
CA SER A 22 -11.48 -26.86 0.28
C SER A 22 -10.03 -27.21 0.62
N TRP A 23 -9.17 -26.22 0.79
CA TRP A 23 -7.83 -26.42 1.33
C TRP A 23 -7.79 -26.01 2.81
N GLY A 24 -7.46 -26.95 3.71
CA GLY A 24 -7.17 -26.69 5.13
C GLY A 24 -8.30 -26.00 5.92
N SER A 25 -9.29 -26.77 6.39
CA SER A 25 -10.33 -26.30 7.33
C SER A 25 -10.24 -27.03 8.67
N GLY A 26 -9.20 -26.73 9.45
CA GLY A 26 -9.19 -26.98 10.89
C GLY A 26 -9.84 -25.81 11.62
N ASN A 27 -11.17 -25.83 11.75
CA ASN A 27 -12.04 -25.10 12.69
C ASN A 27 -11.70 -23.67 13.20
N ASN A 28 -10.87 -22.88 12.51
CA ASN A 28 -10.60 -21.50 12.90
C ASN A 28 -10.47 -20.63 11.64
N SER A 29 -11.49 -19.82 11.38
CA SER A 29 -11.63 -18.88 10.26
C SER A 29 -10.64 -17.70 10.28
N ASN A 30 -9.50 -17.85 10.97
CA ASN A 30 -8.56 -16.77 11.28
C ASN A 30 -7.08 -17.10 11.01
N ASN A 31 -6.74 -18.14 10.22
CA ASN A 31 -5.35 -18.37 9.88
C ASN A 31 -4.88 -17.44 8.74
N ASN A 32 -4.20 -16.38 9.13
CA ASN A 32 -3.53 -15.40 8.27
C ASN A 32 -2.19 -15.93 7.69
N SER A 33 -1.87 -17.22 7.79
CA SER A 33 -0.60 -17.77 7.31
C SER A 33 -0.68 -18.19 5.84
N CYS A 34 0.31 -17.75 5.04
CA CYS A 34 0.53 -18.27 3.70
C CYS A 34 1.03 -19.72 3.79
N PRO A 35 0.61 -20.64 2.90
CA PRO A 35 1.09 -22.03 2.87
C PRO A 35 2.60 -22.19 2.54
N SER A 36 3.35 -21.10 2.34
CA SER A 36 4.67 -21.11 1.72
C SER A 36 5.76 -20.40 2.54
N SER A 37 5.63 -20.26 3.86
CA SER A 37 6.73 -19.75 4.70
C SER A 37 7.78 -20.85 4.94
N PRO A 38 9.05 -20.69 4.52
CA PRO A 38 10.13 -21.57 4.92
C PRO A 38 10.69 -21.09 6.27
N GLY A 39 10.57 -21.89 7.33
CA GLY A 39 11.22 -21.63 8.61
C GLY A 39 10.55 -22.27 9.82
N GLY A 40 11.08 -23.42 10.25
CA GLY A 40 10.76 -24.09 11.52
C GLY A 40 11.14 -25.58 11.48
N PRO A 41 12.02 -26.09 12.36
CA PRO A 41 12.53 -27.46 12.27
C PRO A 41 11.47 -28.41 12.84
N GLY A 42 10.84 -29.17 11.95
CA GLY A 42 9.90 -30.22 12.31
C GLY A 42 9.81 -31.18 11.14
N GLY A 43 10.78 -32.09 11.05
CA GLY A 43 10.76 -33.16 10.07
C GLY A 43 9.53 -34.03 10.27
N LEU A 44 8.70 -34.13 9.24
CA LEU A 44 7.74 -35.22 9.09
C LEU A 44 7.90 -35.76 7.68
N SER A 45 8.45 -36.97 7.62
CA SER A 45 8.65 -37.81 6.44
C SER A 45 7.33 -38.06 5.70
N PRO A 46 7.35 -38.30 4.38
CA PRO A 46 6.13 -38.46 3.59
C PRO A 46 5.63 -39.90 3.71
N THR A 47 4.53 -40.13 4.41
CA THR A 47 3.71 -41.32 4.17
C THR A 47 2.73 -40.98 3.04
N VAL A 48 2.99 -41.59 1.87
CA VAL A 48 2.08 -41.56 0.73
C VAL A 48 0.85 -42.38 1.11
N SER A 49 -0.20 -41.72 1.59
CA SER A 49 -1.54 -42.29 1.60
C SER A 49 -2.27 -41.83 0.35
N THR A 50 -2.63 -42.80 -0.48
CA THR A 50 -3.56 -42.67 -1.60
C THR A 50 -4.89 -42.14 -1.07
N SER A 51 -5.13 -40.84 -1.24
CA SER A 51 -6.39 -40.20 -0.89
C SER A 51 -7.37 -40.29 -2.07
N PRO A 52 -8.68 -40.49 -1.81
CA PRO A 52 -9.70 -40.48 -2.86
C PRO A 52 -9.74 -39.10 -3.54
N PRO A 53 -10.31 -38.99 -4.76
CA PRO A 53 -10.44 -37.69 -5.43
C PRO A 53 -11.15 -36.71 -4.46
N LEU A 54 -10.47 -35.62 -4.13
CA LEU A 54 -10.99 -34.60 -3.23
C LEU A 54 -12.27 -34.04 -3.85
N ALA A 55 -13.43 -34.37 -3.26
CA ALA A 55 -14.71 -33.88 -3.74
C ALA A 55 -14.70 -32.34 -3.82
N SER A 56 -14.97 -31.80 -5.02
CA SER A 56 -15.14 -30.38 -5.24
C SER A 56 -16.28 -29.87 -4.36
N ASN A 57 -15.97 -28.95 -3.46
CA ASN A 57 -16.92 -28.41 -2.47
C ASN A 57 -17.33 -26.97 -2.80
N TYR A 58 -16.65 -26.34 -3.75
CA TYR A 58 -16.89 -24.96 -4.17
C TYR A 58 -16.99 -24.87 -5.69
N ALA A 59 -17.94 -24.07 -6.18
CA ALA A 59 -17.94 -23.56 -7.54
C ALA A 59 -17.57 -22.08 -7.50
N LEU A 60 -16.56 -21.69 -8.27
CA LEU A 60 -16.10 -20.31 -8.39
C LEU A 60 -16.51 -19.77 -9.76
N THR A 61 -16.98 -18.53 -9.81
CA THR A 61 -17.24 -17.79 -11.06
C THR A 61 -16.55 -16.44 -10.97
N LEU A 62 -15.67 -16.14 -11.93
CA LEU A 62 -14.99 -14.86 -12.07
C LEU A 62 -15.78 -13.96 -13.02
N THR A 63 -16.09 -12.75 -12.58
CA THR A 63 -16.65 -11.68 -13.42
C THR A 63 -15.66 -10.51 -13.47
N HIS A 64 -15.96 -9.47 -14.25
CA HIS A 64 -15.14 -8.26 -14.30
C HIS A 64 -14.99 -7.53 -12.96
N THR A 65 -15.92 -7.75 -12.02
CA THR A 65 -15.98 -6.99 -10.76
C THR A 65 -15.92 -7.85 -9.51
N HIS A 66 -16.26 -9.14 -9.60
CA HIS A 66 -16.39 -10.01 -8.43
C HIS A 66 -15.86 -11.43 -8.69
N ILE A 67 -15.52 -12.12 -7.60
CA ILE A 67 -15.39 -13.58 -7.55
C ILE A 67 -16.59 -14.11 -6.76
N HIS A 68 -17.46 -14.85 -7.42
CA HIS A 68 -18.60 -15.52 -6.83
C HIS A 68 -18.16 -16.90 -6.35
N ILE A 69 -18.30 -17.18 -5.07
CA ILE A 69 -17.97 -18.47 -4.47
C ILE A 69 -19.26 -19.12 -3.96
N GLN A 70 -19.62 -20.26 -4.52
CA GLN A 70 -20.77 -21.06 -4.11
C GLN A 70 -20.30 -22.36 -3.48
N ARG A 71 -20.83 -22.71 -2.30
CA ARG A 71 -20.66 -24.03 -1.69
C ARG A 71 -21.64 -25.02 -2.32
N LEU A 72 -21.12 -26.15 -2.80
CA LEU A 72 -21.92 -27.20 -3.43
C LEU A 72 -22.66 -28.06 -2.39
N SER A 73 -22.11 -28.18 -1.18
CA SER A 73 -22.68 -28.93 -0.05
C SER A 73 -22.76 -28.06 1.23
N PRO A 74 -23.69 -27.08 1.29
CA PRO A 74 -23.78 -26.17 2.43
C PRO A 74 -24.24 -26.89 3.71
N LYS A 75 -23.52 -26.69 4.83
CA LYS A 75 -24.00 -27.08 6.16
C LYS A 75 -25.17 -26.19 6.57
N PRO A 76 -26.20 -26.72 7.26
CA PRO A 76 -27.33 -25.92 7.72
C PRO A 76 -26.84 -24.74 8.59
N GLY A 77 -27.33 -23.53 8.27
CA GLY A 77 -27.00 -22.29 8.99
C GLY A 77 -25.72 -21.54 8.55
N LYS A 78 -24.97 -22.03 7.55
CA LYS A 78 -23.85 -21.27 6.95
C LYS A 78 -24.24 -20.69 5.59
N GLU A 79 -23.79 -19.48 5.31
CA GLU A 79 -23.95 -18.86 3.99
C GLU A 79 -23.44 -19.79 2.88
N ALA A 80 -24.33 -20.07 1.93
CA ALA A 80 -24.07 -20.93 0.78
C ALA A 80 -23.31 -20.19 -0.34
N ARG A 81 -23.37 -18.85 -0.34
CA ARG A 81 -22.76 -17.99 -1.36
C ARG A 81 -21.97 -16.88 -0.71
N LEU A 82 -20.83 -16.56 -1.31
CA LEU A 82 -19.98 -15.44 -0.93
C LEU A 82 -19.60 -14.65 -2.18
N LEU A 83 -19.79 -13.33 -2.12
CA LEU A 83 -19.35 -12.40 -3.15
C LEU A 83 -18.09 -11.69 -2.67
N LEU A 84 -17.00 -11.82 -3.43
CA LEU A 84 -15.75 -11.13 -3.14
C LEU A 84 -15.49 -10.05 -4.20
N PRO A 85 -15.61 -8.76 -3.88
CA PRO A 85 -15.30 -7.68 -4.81
C PRO A 85 -13.81 -7.66 -5.17
N LEU A 86 -13.50 -7.56 -6.47
CA LEU A 86 -12.13 -7.38 -6.93
C LEU A 86 -11.52 -6.04 -6.48
N SER A 87 -12.37 -5.05 -6.19
CA SER A 87 -11.98 -3.77 -5.59
C SER A 87 -11.36 -3.89 -4.19
N GLU A 88 -11.50 -5.05 -3.53
CA GLU A 88 -10.93 -5.34 -2.21
C GLU A 88 -9.78 -6.36 -2.26
N LEU A 89 -9.47 -6.87 -3.45
CA LEU A 89 -8.44 -7.85 -3.69
C LEU A 89 -7.11 -7.14 -4.02
N VAL A 90 -6.05 -7.52 -3.29
CA VAL A 90 -4.69 -7.01 -3.54
C VAL A 90 -4.00 -7.83 -4.62
N GLY A 91 -4.23 -9.14 -4.62
CA GLY A 91 -3.62 -10.05 -5.58
C GLY A 91 -3.99 -11.50 -5.34
N CYS A 92 -3.35 -12.36 -6.12
CA CYS A 92 -3.48 -13.80 -6.01
C CYS A 92 -2.16 -14.50 -6.35
N SER A 93 -1.99 -15.72 -5.87
CA SER A 93 -0.83 -16.55 -6.21
C SER A 93 -1.22 -18.00 -6.46
N CYS A 94 -0.37 -18.67 -7.24
CA CYS A 94 -0.36 -20.11 -7.40
C CYS A 94 1.01 -20.63 -6.93
N PRO A 95 1.12 -21.17 -5.70
CA PRO A 95 2.38 -21.69 -5.14
C PRO A 95 2.99 -22.74 -6.06
N ARG A 96 4.31 -22.70 -6.29
CA ARG A 96 5.02 -23.66 -7.15
C ARG A 96 5.15 -25.04 -6.46
N ALA A 97 5.45 -26.07 -7.25
CA ALA A 97 5.78 -27.39 -6.71
C ALA A 97 6.93 -27.28 -5.67
N PRO A 98 6.91 -28.05 -4.56
CA PRO A 98 6.06 -29.21 -4.29
C PRO A 98 4.67 -28.89 -3.67
N ALA A 99 4.31 -27.62 -3.49
CA ALA A 99 3.00 -27.26 -2.94
C ALA A 99 1.85 -27.73 -3.86
N PRO A 100 0.65 -28.05 -3.35
CA PRO A 100 -0.50 -28.44 -4.16
C PRO A 100 -0.94 -27.36 -5.17
N PRO A 101 -1.76 -27.70 -6.19
CA PRO A 101 -2.29 -26.74 -7.15
C PRO A 101 -3.34 -25.82 -6.50
N LEU A 102 -2.88 -24.81 -5.78
CA LEU A 102 -3.74 -23.88 -5.04
C LEU A 102 -3.92 -22.56 -5.80
N LEU A 103 -5.15 -22.08 -5.87
CA LEU A 103 -5.47 -20.67 -6.09
C LEU A 103 -5.56 -19.97 -4.73
N VAL A 104 -4.61 -19.08 -4.44
CA VAL A 104 -4.58 -18.31 -3.19
C VAL A 104 -4.99 -16.87 -3.49
N LEU A 105 -6.01 -16.37 -2.80
CA LEU A 105 -6.55 -15.02 -2.93
C LEU A 105 -6.21 -14.20 -1.68
N TYR A 106 -5.66 -12.99 -1.87
CA TYR A 106 -5.26 -12.08 -0.79
C TYR A 106 -6.20 -10.87 -0.76
N TRP A 107 -7.12 -10.87 0.21
CA TRP A 107 -8.17 -9.87 0.30
C TRP A 107 -8.01 -8.95 1.51
N TYR A 108 -8.53 -7.73 1.40
CA TYR A 108 -8.39 -6.68 2.40
C TYR A 108 -9.68 -5.85 2.58
N PRO A 109 -10.83 -6.42 3.01
CA PRO A 109 -12.08 -5.71 3.16
C PRO A 109 -11.98 -4.67 4.26
N PRO A 110 -12.81 -3.61 4.17
CA PRO A 110 -13.01 -2.68 5.27
C PRO A 110 -13.56 -3.43 6.49
N GLY A 111 -12.87 -3.32 7.63
CA GLY A 111 -13.33 -3.84 8.92
C GLY A 111 -13.68 -2.71 9.86
N LYS A 112 -14.89 -2.71 10.42
CA LYS A 112 -15.27 -1.77 11.50
C LYS A 112 -14.46 -2.10 12.76
N ARG A 113 -13.68 -1.14 13.27
CA ARG A 113 -13.09 -1.18 14.63
C ARG A 113 -13.71 -0.08 15.49
N ARG A 114 -13.53 -0.17 16.81
CA ARG A 114 -13.98 0.87 17.78
C ARG A 114 -13.41 2.28 17.49
N LYS A 115 -12.35 2.41 16.68
CA LYS A 115 -11.71 3.69 16.30
C LYS A 115 -11.47 3.76 14.79
N GLY A 116 -12.56 3.71 14.01
CA GLY A 116 -12.54 3.84 12.55
C GLY A 116 -12.49 2.51 11.79
N VAL A 117 -12.58 2.59 10.46
CA VAL A 117 -12.49 1.45 9.55
C VAL A 117 -11.03 1.17 9.21
N SER A 118 -10.58 -0.06 9.44
CA SER A 118 -9.26 -0.55 9.05
C SER A 118 -9.42 -1.73 8.13
N ARG A 119 -8.64 -1.80 7.06
CA ARG A 119 -8.58 -3.02 6.24
C ARG A 119 -8.05 -4.18 7.06
N ARG A 120 -8.63 -5.37 6.85
CA ARG A 120 -8.19 -6.61 7.49
C ARG A 120 -7.72 -7.59 6.44
N ARG A 121 -6.44 -7.96 6.48
CA ARG A 121 -5.90 -9.04 5.66
C ARG A 121 -6.62 -10.35 5.95
N GLN A 122 -7.04 -11.06 4.91
CA GLN A 122 -7.52 -12.43 5.01
C GLN A 122 -7.13 -13.19 3.73
N VAL A 123 -6.95 -14.50 3.87
CA VAL A 123 -6.41 -15.36 2.81
C VAL A 123 -7.35 -16.53 2.58
N ARG A 124 -7.64 -16.83 1.31
CA ARG A 124 -8.49 -17.96 0.91
C ARG A 124 -7.66 -18.79 -0.05
N ALA A 125 -7.55 -20.08 0.23
CA ALA A 125 -6.91 -21.03 -0.65
C ALA A 125 -7.95 -22.02 -1.15
N TYR A 126 -7.97 -22.22 -2.46
CA TYR A 126 -8.84 -23.15 -3.16
C TYR A 126 -7.98 -24.16 -3.91
N LEU A 127 -8.23 -25.45 -3.72
CA LEU A 127 -7.50 -26.50 -4.42
C LEU A 127 -8.15 -26.74 -5.78
N ALA A 128 -7.40 -26.48 -6.85
CA ALA A 128 -7.80 -26.73 -8.23
C ALA A 128 -7.61 -28.21 -8.58
N GLU A 129 -8.28 -28.68 -9.65
CA GLU A 129 -8.11 -30.04 -10.15
C GLU A 129 -6.70 -30.25 -10.70
N SER A 130 -6.13 -29.20 -11.30
CA SER A 130 -4.80 -29.23 -11.88
C SER A 130 -4.02 -27.92 -11.66
N ARG A 131 -2.69 -27.99 -11.75
CA ARG A 131 -1.85 -26.80 -11.67
C ARG A 131 -2.09 -25.81 -12.83
N PRO A 132 -2.22 -26.26 -14.10
CA PRO A 132 -2.57 -25.35 -15.19
C PRO A 132 -3.89 -24.60 -14.94
N GLU A 133 -4.88 -25.23 -14.32
CA GLU A 133 -6.12 -24.56 -13.94
C GLU A 133 -5.89 -23.47 -12.89
N ALA A 134 -5.16 -23.77 -11.80
CA ALA A 134 -4.82 -22.76 -10.79
C ALA A 134 -4.02 -21.58 -11.38
N GLU A 135 -3.11 -21.86 -12.32
CA GLU A 135 -2.34 -20.84 -13.03
C GLU A 135 -3.20 -20.00 -13.97
N ARG A 136 -4.14 -20.62 -14.70
CA ARG A 136 -5.13 -19.95 -15.56
C ARG A 136 -5.98 -18.97 -14.74
N TRP A 137 -6.51 -19.42 -13.61
CA TRP A 137 -7.28 -18.58 -12.69
C TRP A 137 -6.45 -17.43 -12.12
N SER A 138 -5.22 -17.72 -11.68
CA SER A 138 -4.32 -16.67 -11.19
C SER A 138 -4.00 -15.64 -12.28
N ALA A 139 -3.83 -16.06 -13.54
CA ALA A 139 -3.59 -15.16 -14.65
C ALA A 139 -4.82 -14.29 -14.93
N ALA A 140 -6.02 -14.86 -14.94
CA ALA A 140 -7.26 -14.12 -15.16
C ALA A 140 -7.51 -13.04 -14.10
N VAL A 141 -7.35 -13.40 -12.82
CA VAL A 141 -7.48 -12.44 -11.71
C VAL A 141 -6.42 -11.34 -11.83
N GLN A 142 -5.18 -11.68 -12.14
CA GLN A 142 -4.13 -10.67 -12.33
C GLN A 142 -4.36 -9.77 -13.55
N CYS A 143 -4.99 -10.26 -14.62
CA CYS A 143 -5.37 -9.42 -15.76
C CYS A 143 -6.36 -8.32 -15.32
N LEU A 144 -7.41 -8.70 -14.60
CA LEU A 144 -8.41 -7.76 -14.08
C LEU A 144 -7.84 -6.77 -13.06
N LEU A 145 -6.96 -7.22 -12.17
CA LEU A 145 -6.32 -6.32 -11.19
C LEU A 145 -5.33 -5.32 -11.81
N ARG A 146 -4.91 -5.56 -13.06
CA ARG A 146 -3.92 -4.76 -13.77
C ARG A 146 -4.52 -4.09 -15.00
N ASP A 147 -5.86 -3.98 -15.02
CA ASP A 147 -6.66 -3.33 -16.05
C ASP A 147 -6.37 -3.79 -17.48
N VAL A 148 -6.01 -5.08 -17.65
CA VAL A 148 -5.88 -5.72 -18.96
C VAL A 148 -7.29 -5.99 -19.50
N THR A 149 -7.56 -5.57 -20.73
CA THR A 149 -8.85 -5.83 -21.40
C THR A 149 -9.00 -7.32 -21.67
N VAL A 150 -10.08 -7.92 -21.16
CA VAL A 150 -10.37 -9.35 -21.26
C VAL A 150 -11.82 -9.58 -21.66
N THR A 151 -12.11 -10.71 -22.29
CA THR A 151 -13.44 -11.13 -22.74
C THR A 151 -13.67 -12.59 -22.34
N ALA A 152 -14.88 -13.13 -22.54
CA ALA A 152 -15.20 -14.53 -22.25
C ALA A 152 -14.34 -15.52 -23.05
N ASP A 153 -13.91 -15.13 -24.27
CA ASP A 153 -13.10 -15.96 -25.16
C ASP A 153 -11.59 -15.83 -24.93
N THR A 154 -11.17 -15.03 -23.93
CA THR A 154 -9.74 -14.78 -23.68
C THR A 154 -9.05 -16.01 -23.09
N GLU A 155 -7.98 -16.46 -23.75
CA GLU A 155 -7.10 -17.50 -23.24
C GLU A 155 -6.14 -16.94 -22.17
N PHE A 156 -6.48 -17.16 -20.90
CA PHE A 156 -5.68 -16.68 -19.79
C PHE A 156 -4.39 -17.49 -19.61
N SER A 157 -3.26 -16.81 -19.76
CA SER A 157 -1.92 -17.36 -19.54
C SER A 157 -0.98 -16.29 -18.97
N ARG A 158 0.18 -16.70 -18.47
CA ARG A 158 1.17 -15.76 -17.90
C ARG A 158 1.71 -14.77 -18.95
N SER A 159 1.74 -15.14 -20.23
CA SER A 159 2.23 -14.26 -21.31
C SER A 159 1.30 -13.09 -21.60
N LEU A 160 0.02 -13.17 -21.22
CA LEU A 160 -0.93 -12.05 -21.35
C LEU A 160 -0.67 -10.95 -20.31
N LEU A 161 0.07 -11.26 -19.23
CA LEU A 161 0.27 -10.30 -18.14
C LEU A 161 1.38 -9.30 -18.48
N PRO A 162 1.18 -8.01 -18.20
CA PRO A 162 2.25 -7.03 -18.34
C PRO A 162 3.39 -7.34 -17.35
N ARG A 163 4.60 -6.82 -17.62
CA ARG A 163 5.72 -6.96 -16.67
C ARG A 163 5.31 -6.45 -15.27
N PRO A 164 5.68 -7.12 -14.17
CA PRO A 164 5.43 -6.63 -12.81
C PRO A 164 5.91 -5.19 -12.61
N ARG A 165 5.22 -4.44 -11.75
CA ARG A 165 5.69 -3.12 -11.33
C ARG A 165 6.95 -3.28 -10.48
N ARG A 166 7.93 -2.38 -10.65
CA ARG A 166 9.17 -2.34 -9.88
C ARG A 166 9.26 -1.03 -9.10
N LEU A 167 9.25 -1.10 -7.77
CA LEU A 167 9.23 0.07 -6.89
C LEU A 167 10.56 0.26 -6.15
N LEU A 168 10.98 1.51 -5.98
CA LEU A 168 12.07 1.88 -5.09
C LEU A 168 11.50 2.28 -3.73
N LEU A 169 11.78 1.50 -2.67
CA LEU A 169 11.34 1.80 -1.31
C LEU A 169 12.48 2.49 -0.54
N LEU A 170 12.25 3.70 -0.08
CA LEU A 170 13.17 4.44 0.78
C LEU A 170 12.62 4.45 2.20
N VAL A 171 13.34 3.84 3.14
CA VAL A 171 12.91 3.70 4.53
C VAL A 171 13.88 4.43 5.46
N ASN A 172 13.34 5.30 6.31
CA ASN A 172 14.10 5.82 7.45
C ASN A 172 13.78 4.97 8.70
N PRO A 173 14.72 4.16 9.19
CA PRO A 173 14.50 3.19 10.25
C PRO A 173 14.15 3.86 11.59
N PHE A 174 14.59 5.09 11.80
CA PHE A 174 14.33 5.88 13.00
C PHE A 174 12.98 6.61 12.96
N SER A 175 12.21 6.47 11.88
CA SER A 175 10.87 7.06 11.78
C SER A 175 9.89 6.40 12.74
N GLY A 176 8.92 7.17 13.24
CA GLY A 176 7.78 6.64 14.00
C GLY A 176 8.18 5.83 15.23
N ARG A 177 8.78 6.50 16.22
CA ARG A 177 9.31 5.86 17.44
C ARG A 177 10.27 4.67 17.15
N GLY A 178 10.94 4.67 16.00
CA GLY A 178 11.85 3.60 15.56
C GLY A 178 11.15 2.32 15.06
N GLN A 179 9.86 2.38 14.72
CA GLN A 179 9.08 1.21 14.32
C GLN A 179 8.99 1.03 12.79
N ALA A 180 9.53 1.95 11.99
CA ALA A 180 9.34 1.97 10.55
C ALA A 180 9.84 0.70 9.84
N MET A 181 11.03 0.19 10.20
CA MET A 181 11.55 -1.06 9.64
C MET A 181 10.69 -2.26 10.02
N GLN A 182 10.25 -2.33 11.28
CA GLN A 182 9.36 -3.39 11.73
C GLN A 182 8.07 -3.38 10.93
N TRP A 183 7.41 -2.22 10.80
CA TRP A 183 6.17 -2.09 10.03
C TRP A 183 6.37 -2.37 8.54
N CYS A 184 7.53 -1.99 8.00
CA CYS A 184 7.91 -2.34 6.64
C CYS A 184 7.90 -3.87 6.46
N GLN A 185 8.60 -4.60 7.35
CA GLN A 185 8.71 -6.05 7.28
C GLN A 185 7.40 -6.79 7.59
N THR A 186 6.60 -6.32 8.55
CA THR A 186 5.41 -7.04 9.03
C THR A 186 4.14 -6.73 8.25
N HIS A 187 4.03 -5.55 7.63
CA HIS A 187 2.80 -5.12 6.93
C HIS A 187 3.04 -4.77 5.45
N ILE A 188 4.07 -3.98 5.15
CA ILE A 188 4.27 -3.42 3.81
C ILE A 188 4.78 -4.49 2.83
N LEU A 189 5.94 -5.10 3.12
CA LEU A 189 6.57 -6.06 2.23
C LEU A 189 5.69 -7.29 1.95
N PRO A 190 4.93 -7.85 2.93
CA PRO A 190 3.97 -8.92 2.66
C PRO A 190 2.90 -8.50 1.65
N MET A 191 2.28 -7.32 1.81
CA MET A 191 1.22 -6.85 0.91
C MET A 191 1.75 -6.57 -0.50
N ILE A 192 2.95 -5.98 -0.61
CA ILE A 192 3.62 -5.75 -1.91
C ILE A 192 3.91 -7.08 -2.63
N ARG A 193 4.35 -8.12 -1.90
CA ARG A 193 4.56 -9.46 -2.46
C ARG A 193 3.25 -10.09 -2.93
N GLU A 194 2.18 -9.94 -2.16
CA GLU A 194 0.84 -10.44 -2.52
C GLU A 194 0.28 -9.77 -3.77
N ALA A 195 0.63 -8.50 -3.98
CA ALA A 195 0.29 -7.74 -5.18
C ALA A 195 1.16 -8.07 -6.41
N ASN A 196 2.11 -9.01 -6.28
CA ASN A 196 3.10 -9.35 -7.31
C ASN A 196 3.90 -8.12 -7.80
N ILE A 197 4.32 -7.28 -6.86
CA ILE A 197 5.14 -6.09 -7.13
C ILE A 197 6.58 -6.36 -6.71
N SER A 198 7.52 -6.13 -7.62
CA SER A 198 8.95 -6.17 -7.33
C SER A 198 9.38 -4.89 -6.63
N TYR A 199 10.36 -4.97 -5.74
CA TYR A 199 10.89 -3.80 -5.07
C TYR A 199 12.38 -3.90 -4.78
N ASN A 200 13.01 -2.74 -4.62
CA ASN A 200 14.30 -2.60 -3.95
C ASN A 200 14.12 -1.73 -2.71
N LEU A 201 14.65 -2.17 -1.57
CA LEU A 201 14.52 -1.46 -0.29
C LEU A 201 15.86 -0.86 0.08
N ILE A 202 15.91 0.47 0.23
CA ILE A 202 17.09 1.21 0.67
C ILE A 202 16.80 1.89 2.01
N GLN A 203 17.67 1.61 2.97
CA GLN A 203 17.63 2.25 4.28
C GLN A 203 18.41 3.56 4.25
N THR A 204 17.77 4.66 4.65
CA THR A 204 18.44 5.96 4.74
C THR A 204 19.15 6.09 6.07
N GLU A 205 20.34 6.66 6.05
CA GLU A 205 21.25 6.66 7.21
C GLU A 205 21.34 8.01 7.91
N ARG A 206 21.13 9.12 7.18
CA ARG A 206 21.25 10.48 7.70
C ARG A 206 20.33 11.44 6.95
N GLN A 207 20.22 12.66 7.49
CA GLN A 207 19.55 13.76 6.81
C GLN A 207 20.18 14.03 5.44
N ASN A 208 19.34 14.32 4.45
CA ASN A 208 19.66 14.51 3.03
C ASN A 208 20.22 13.29 2.29
N HIS A 209 20.34 12.12 2.92
CA HIS A 209 20.79 10.91 2.21
C HIS A 209 19.79 10.55 1.09
N ALA A 210 18.48 10.61 1.34
CA ALA A 210 17.49 10.32 0.30
C ALA A 210 17.54 11.33 -0.86
N ARG A 211 17.78 12.61 -0.54
CA ARG A 211 17.95 13.68 -1.54
C ARG A 211 19.14 13.42 -2.46
N GLU A 212 20.29 13.09 -1.89
CA GLU A 212 21.52 12.76 -2.62
C GLU A 212 21.32 11.51 -3.49
N LEU A 213 20.76 10.44 -2.92
CA LEU A 213 20.50 9.19 -3.63
C LEU A 213 19.59 9.40 -4.86
N ILE A 214 18.51 10.16 -4.70
CA ILE A 214 17.55 10.41 -5.79
C ILE A 214 18.16 11.26 -6.91
N ARG A 215 19.13 12.12 -6.59
CA ARG A 215 19.85 12.90 -7.61
C ARG A 215 20.70 12.02 -8.52
N GLU A 216 21.18 10.89 -8.02
CA GLU A 216 22.14 10.03 -8.72
C GLU A 216 21.50 8.78 -9.34
N ILE A 217 20.41 8.28 -8.77
CA ILE A 217 19.79 7.02 -9.23
C ILE A 217 19.19 7.12 -10.64
N SER A 218 19.22 6.01 -11.37
CA SER A 218 18.51 5.86 -12.65
C SER A 218 16.99 5.70 -12.41
N LEU A 219 16.22 6.76 -12.64
CA LEU A 219 14.76 6.76 -12.48
C LEU A 219 13.99 5.90 -13.48
N PRO A 220 14.40 5.76 -14.77
CA PRO A 220 13.69 4.93 -15.75
C PRO A 220 13.57 3.44 -15.37
N GLU A 221 14.38 2.97 -14.42
CA GLU A 221 14.32 1.60 -13.91
C GLU A 221 13.14 1.32 -12.97
N TRP A 222 12.46 2.36 -12.49
CA TRP A 222 11.44 2.28 -11.45
C TRP A 222 10.10 2.81 -11.95
N ASP A 223 9.04 2.08 -11.66
CA ASP A 223 7.66 2.51 -11.93
C ASP A 223 7.14 3.48 -10.84
N GLY A 224 7.88 3.64 -9.75
CA GLY A 224 7.59 4.61 -8.70
C GLY A 224 8.54 4.52 -7.51
N ILE A 225 8.61 5.62 -6.75
CA ILE A 225 9.37 5.76 -5.51
C ILE A 225 8.39 5.75 -4.35
N VAL A 226 8.64 4.95 -3.32
CA VAL A 226 7.78 4.80 -2.15
C VAL A 226 8.55 5.17 -0.89
N ILE A 227 8.04 6.18 -0.18
CA ILE A 227 8.63 6.69 1.05
C ILE A 227 8.01 5.98 2.25
N VAL A 228 8.82 5.26 3.02
CA VAL A 228 8.42 4.58 4.26
C VAL A 228 8.95 5.40 5.45
N SER A 229 8.29 6.52 5.72
CA SER A 229 8.68 7.48 6.77
C SER A 229 7.51 8.43 7.04
N GLY A 230 7.80 9.67 7.48
CA GLY A 230 6.85 10.78 7.48
C GLY A 230 7.14 11.79 6.38
N ASP A 231 6.47 12.94 6.45
CA ASP A 231 6.49 14.01 5.44
C ASP A 231 7.91 14.54 5.13
N GLY A 232 8.83 14.53 6.11
CA GLY A 232 10.19 15.04 5.94
C GLY A 232 11.04 14.26 4.95
N LEU A 233 10.92 12.93 4.88
CA LEU A 233 11.71 12.15 3.93
C LEU A 233 11.19 12.33 2.50
N LEU A 234 9.87 12.49 2.35
CA LEU A 234 9.27 12.84 1.07
C LEU A 234 9.76 14.22 0.60
N HIS A 235 9.90 15.19 1.51
CA HIS A 235 10.45 16.50 1.19
C HIS A 235 11.89 16.40 0.63
N GLU A 236 12.74 15.56 1.22
CA GLU A 236 14.09 15.31 0.72
C GLU A 236 14.06 14.73 -0.71
N VAL A 237 13.20 13.74 -0.96
CA VAL A 237 13.05 13.11 -2.28
C VAL A 237 12.55 14.09 -3.33
N MET A 238 11.52 14.88 -3.02
CA MET A 238 10.98 15.86 -3.96
C MET A 238 12.03 16.91 -4.34
N ASN A 239 12.79 17.43 -3.37
CA ASN A 239 13.86 18.38 -3.68
C ASN A 239 15.01 17.69 -4.43
N GLY A 240 15.31 16.43 -4.11
CA GLY A 240 16.27 15.61 -4.87
C GLY A 240 15.90 15.48 -6.34
N LEU A 241 14.63 15.19 -6.66
CA LEU A 241 14.13 15.14 -8.04
C LEU A 241 14.27 16.50 -8.74
N MET A 242 13.91 17.59 -8.06
CA MET A 242 13.94 18.95 -8.60
C MET A 242 15.36 19.52 -8.78
N GLU A 243 16.37 18.91 -8.16
CA GLU A 243 17.79 19.29 -8.30
C GLU A 243 18.51 18.59 -9.44
N ARG A 244 17.85 17.63 -10.08
CA ARG A 244 18.44 16.90 -11.19
C ARG A 244 18.50 17.77 -12.45
N PRO A 245 19.47 17.55 -13.34
CA PRO A 245 19.50 18.23 -14.64
C PRO A 245 18.27 17.87 -15.50
N ASP A 246 17.74 16.66 -15.36
CA ASP A 246 16.54 16.14 -16.05
C ASP A 246 15.26 16.30 -15.20
N TRP A 247 15.19 17.32 -14.32
CA TRP A 247 14.11 17.48 -13.34
C TRP A 247 12.70 17.44 -13.94
N GLU A 248 12.49 17.97 -15.15
CA GLU A 248 11.18 18.00 -15.82
C GLU A 248 10.64 16.60 -16.10
N GLN A 249 11.53 15.64 -16.37
CA GLN A 249 11.16 14.24 -16.54
C GLN A 249 11.18 13.49 -15.22
N ALA A 250 12.16 13.79 -14.35
CA ALA A 250 12.30 13.16 -13.04
C ALA A 250 11.09 13.40 -12.13
N ILE A 251 10.52 14.62 -12.14
CA ILE A 251 9.37 14.98 -11.30
C ILE A 251 8.09 14.26 -11.72
N LYS A 252 8.04 13.70 -12.93
CA LYS A 252 6.91 12.88 -13.42
C LYS A 252 6.96 11.45 -12.89
N THR A 253 8.07 11.01 -12.28
CA THR A 253 8.14 9.71 -11.62
C THR A 253 7.13 9.67 -10.48
N PRO A 254 6.22 8.67 -10.43
CA PRO A 254 5.24 8.58 -9.35
C PRO A 254 5.92 8.44 -7.99
N VAL A 255 5.49 9.25 -7.01
CA VAL A 255 5.98 9.18 -5.63
C VAL A 255 4.82 8.87 -4.69
N GLY A 256 4.97 7.82 -3.87
CA GLY A 256 4.01 7.42 -2.85
C GLY A 256 4.58 7.55 -1.45
N ILE A 257 3.71 7.70 -0.45
CA ILE A 257 4.09 7.74 0.97
C ILE A 257 3.33 6.68 1.76
N LEU A 258 4.06 5.92 2.58
CA LEU A 258 3.54 4.98 3.57
C LEU A 258 3.84 5.53 4.97
N PRO A 259 2.80 5.78 5.79
CA PRO A 259 2.90 6.56 7.01
C PRO A 259 3.56 5.79 8.14
N CYS A 260 4.89 5.91 8.23
CA CYS A 260 5.71 5.37 9.31
C CYS A 260 6.36 6.48 10.15
N GLY A 261 6.00 7.75 9.93
CA GLY A 261 6.52 8.91 10.67
C GLY A 261 5.64 9.37 11.82
N SER A 262 6.08 10.43 12.50
CA SER A 262 5.26 11.14 13.51
C SER A 262 4.30 12.15 12.87
N GLY A 263 4.70 12.76 11.74
CA GLY A 263 3.86 13.58 10.86
C GLY A 263 3.62 12.83 9.55
N ASN A 264 2.34 12.59 9.22
CA ASN A 264 1.91 11.82 8.06
C ASN A 264 0.74 12.54 7.37
N ALA A 265 0.83 13.87 7.26
CA ALA A 265 -0.27 14.70 6.80
C ALA A 265 -0.64 14.41 5.34
N LEU A 266 0.35 14.15 4.47
CA LEU A 266 0.05 13.78 3.08
C LEU A 266 -0.63 12.41 3.00
N ALA A 267 -0.12 11.41 3.72
CA ALA A 267 -0.74 10.08 3.76
C ALA A 267 -2.20 10.15 4.27
N GLY A 268 -2.45 10.97 5.30
CA GLY A 268 -3.79 11.26 5.79
C GLY A 268 -4.69 11.89 4.72
N SER A 269 -4.17 12.85 3.97
CA SER A 269 -4.88 13.53 2.87
C SER A 269 -5.22 12.58 1.72
N ILE A 270 -4.27 11.72 1.32
CA ILE A 270 -4.48 10.67 0.30
C ILE A 270 -5.56 9.69 0.76
N ASN A 271 -5.49 9.23 2.02
CA ASN A 271 -6.51 8.33 2.59
C ASN A 271 -7.90 8.96 2.58
N HIS A 272 -8.02 10.24 2.96
CA HIS A 272 -9.28 10.97 2.93
C HIS A 272 -9.82 11.13 1.51
N HIS A 273 -8.96 11.51 0.56
CA HIS A 273 -9.33 11.67 -0.84
C HIS A 273 -9.72 10.35 -1.53
N ALA A 274 -9.23 9.23 -1.01
CA ALA A 274 -9.66 7.88 -1.41
C ALA A 274 -11.02 7.48 -0.81
N GLY A 275 -11.68 8.35 -0.05
CA GLY A 275 -12.98 8.11 0.57
C GLY A 275 -12.94 7.26 1.83
N TYR A 276 -11.77 7.08 2.45
CA TYR A 276 -11.67 6.34 3.71
C TYR A 276 -11.83 7.25 4.92
N ASP A 277 -12.33 6.67 6.00
CA ASP A 277 -12.40 7.31 7.30
C ASP A 277 -11.02 7.80 7.76
N MET A 278 -11.04 8.90 8.52
CA MET A 278 -9.84 9.37 9.21
C MET A 278 -9.36 8.30 10.18
N CYS A 279 -8.12 7.86 10.00
CA CYS A 279 -7.48 6.89 10.85
C CYS A 279 -5.99 7.21 11.01
N LEU A 280 -5.36 6.64 12.03
CA LEU A 280 -3.96 6.88 12.39
C LEU A 280 -3.24 5.55 12.58
N ARG A 281 -1.90 5.58 12.54
CA ARG A 281 -1.03 4.42 12.78
C ARG A 281 -1.32 3.27 11.81
N GLU A 282 -1.40 2.03 12.31
CA GLU A 282 -1.55 0.82 11.52
C GLU A 282 -2.74 0.85 10.55
N PRO A 283 -3.97 1.25 10.93
CA PRO A 283 -5.08 1.42 9.98
C PRO A 283 -4.75 2.32 8.77
N LEU A 284 -4.13 3.47 9.01
CA LEU A 284 -3.75 4.41 7.95
C LEU A 284 -2.69 3.79 7.05
N LEU A 285 -1.70 3.10 7.64
CA LEU A 285 -0.67 2.37 6.91
C LEU A 285 -1.28 1.30 5.99
N LEU A 286 -2.22 0.49 6.50
CA LEU A 286 -2.86 -0.57 5.72
C LEU A 286 -3.70 0.00 4.58
N ASN A 287 -4.42 1.10 4.79
CA ASN A 287 -5.17 1.76 3.72
C ASN A 287 -4.23 2.33 2.65
N CYS A 288 -3.16 3.02 3.03
CA CYS A 288 -2.19 3.58 2.09
C CYS A 288 -1.43 2.49 1.33
N CYS A 289 -1.04 1.41 2.00
CA CYS A 289 -0.37 0.27 1.37
C CYS A 289 -1.30 -0.45 0.38
N PHE A 290 -2.59 -0.57 0.72
CA PHE A 290 -3.59 -1.11 -0.19
C PHE A 290 -3.74 -0.23 -1.45
N LEU A 291 -3.83 1.09 -1.29
CA LEU A 291 -3.89 2.03 -2.42
C LEU A 291 -2.64 1.93 -3.32
N LEU A 292 -1.45 1.83 -2.71
CA LEU A 292 -0.19 1.62 -3.44
C LEU A 292 -0.24 0.34 -4.30
N CYS A 293 -0.75 -0.76 -3.72
CA CYS A 293 -0.87 -2.04 -4.42
C CYS A 293 -1.88 -1.98 -5.59
N ARG A 294 -2.92 -1.14 -5.48
CA ARG A 294 -3.86 -0.85 -6.58
C ARG A 294 -3.26 0.03 -7.68
N GLY A 295 -2.22 0.81 -7.38
CA GLY A 295 -1.38 1.47 -8.38
C GLY A 295 -1.96 2.73 -9.03
N GLY A 296 -2.98 3.34 -8.46
CA GLY A 296 -3.51 4.62 -8.94
C GLY A 296 -2.53 5.77 -8.72
N VAL A 297 -2.37 6.63 -9.73
CA VAL A 297 -1.54 7.85 -9.69
C VAL A 297 -2.44 9.06 -9.94
N ARG A 298 -2.21 10.15 -9.21
CA ARG A 298 -2.90 11.43 -9.42
C ARG A 298 -1.87 12.57 -9.43
N PRO A 299 -2.07 13.60 -10.27
CA PRO A 299 -1.23 14.80 -10.21
C PRO A 299 -1.40 15.51 -8.87
N MET A 300 -0.36 16.19 -8.43
CA MET A 300 -0.33 16.96 -7.19
C MET A 300 0.44 18.26 -7.42
N ASP A 301 -0.07 19.34 -6.83
CA ASP A 301 0.57 20.65 -6.92
C ASP A 301 1.86 20.69 -6.09
N LEU A 302 2.81 21.51 -6.53
CA LEU A 302 4.08 21.74 -5.86
C LEU A 302 4.33 23.24 -5.73
N VAL A 303 4.73 23.68 -4.53
CA VAL A 303 5.03 25.08 -4.24
C VAL A 303 6.53 25.31 -4.36
N SER A 304 6.93 26.26 -5.20
CA SER A 304 8.32 26.76 -5.28
C SER A 304 8.50 27.90 -4.28
N VAL A 305 9.42 27.72 -3.33
CA VAL A 305 9.75 28.67 -2.28
C VAL A 305 11.13 29.25 -2.54
N THR A 306 11.24 30.57 -2.62
CA THR A 306 12.53 31.26 -2.77
C THR A 306 12.79 32.08 -1.52
N THR A 307 13.90 31.82 -0.84
CA THR A 307 14.31 32.58 0.35
C THR A 307 15.38 33.60 -0.03
N SER A 308 15.38 34.74 0.66
CA SER A 308 16.45 35.72 0.54
C SER A 308 17.82 35.11 0.92
N PRO A 309 18.93 35.65 0.39
CA PRO A 309 20.27 35.34 0.85
C PRO A 309 20.39 35.37 2.37
N ALA A 310 21.06 34.37 2.95
CA ALA A 310 21.47 34.45 4.34
C ALA A 310 22.60 35.49 4.48
N PRO A 311 22.60 36.32 5.54
CA PRO A 311 23.75 37.17 5.84
C PRO A 311 24.96 36.28 6.14
N SER A 312 26.04 36.46 5.37
CA SER A 312 27.32 35.78 5.56
C SER A 312 28.29 36.70 6.31
N ASN A 313 29.04 36.14 7.25
CA ASN A 313 30.06 36.89 8.01
C ASN A 313 31.33 37.19 7.18
N ASN A 314 31.43 36.63 5.97
CA ASN A 314 32.51 36.89 5.02
C ASN A 314 31.88 37.60 3.82
N ASN A 315 32.50 38.65 3.26
CA ASN A 315 32.03 39.56 2.19
C ASN A 315 31.47 38.94 0.88
N CYS A 316 31.12 37.65 0.85
CA CYS A 316 30.42 36.98 -0.24
C CYS A 316 28.92 36.89 0.07
N THR A 317 28.11 37.71 -0.60
CA THR A 317 26.64 37.58 -0.56
C THR A 317 26.21 36.20 -1.05
N ALA A 318 25.53 35.42 -0.19
CA ALA A 318 25.00 34.11 -0.58
C ALA A 318 23.93 34.26 -1.69
N ALA A 319 23.81 33.29 -2.58
CA ALA A 319 22.73 33.28 -3.56
C ALA A 319 21.37 33.03 -2.87
N PRO A 320 20.24 33.55 -3.40
CA PRO A 320 18.92 33.16 -2.95
C PRO A 320 18.73 31.65 -3.09
N ARG A 321 18.11 31.03 -2.08
CA ARG A 321 17.91 29.58 -2.06
C ARG A 321 16.50 29.25 -2.54
N ARG A 322 16.40 28.38 -3.53
CA ARG A 322 15.13 27.83 -4.02
C ARG A 322 14.89 26.44 -3.42
N LEU A 323 13.68 26.19 -2.95
CA LEU A 323 13.21 24.96 -2.32
C LEU A 323 11.81 24.63 -2.83
N PHE A 324 11.41 23.37 -2.71
CA PHE A 324 10.07 22.92 -3.09
C PHE A 324 9.33 22.32 -1.90
N SER A 325 8.06 22.68 -1.76
CA SER A 325 7.16 22.15 -0.74
C SER A 325 5.93 21.52 -1.40
N PHE A 326 5.60 20.30 -0.97
CA PHE A 326 4.41 19.57 -1.44
C PHE A 326 3.21 19.70 -0.49
N LEU A 327 3.40 20.24 0.72
CA LEU A 327 2.37 20.20 1.76
C LEU A 327 2.06 21.58 2.31
N SER A 328 3.04 22.21 2.94
CA SER A 328 2.84 23.49 3.60
C SER A 328 4.13 24.29 3.70
N VAL A 329 3.95 25.60 3.82
CA VAL A 329 4.97 26.55 4.24
C VAL A 329 4.35 27.32 5.39
N ALA A 330 4.93 27.18 6.58
CA ALA A 330 4.39 27.77 7.78
C ALA A 330 5.33 28.85 8.33
N TRP A 331 4.74 29.90 8.92
CA TRP A 331 5.44 30.93 9.68
C TRP A 331 4.68 31.25 10.97
N GLY A 332 5.42 31.62 12.02
CA GLY A 332 4.85 31.99 13.32
C GLY A 332 4.51 30.78 14.18
N PHE A 333 3.30 30.78 14.75
CA PHE A 333 2.88 29.82 15.78
C PHE A 333 3.07 28.36 15.38
N VAL A 334 2.68 27.98 14.16
CA VAL A 334 2.79 26.59 13.69
C VAL A 334 4.26 26.16 13.58
N SER A 335 5.12 27.02 13.04
CA SER A 335 6.56 26.76 12.92
C SER A 335 7.22 26.59 14.28
N ASP A 336 6.83 27.40 15.26
CA ASP A 336 7.29 27.27 16.64
C ASP A 336 6.90 25.94 17.26
N VAL A 337 5.63 25.52 17.08
CA VAL A 337 5.16 24.21 17.55
C VAL A 337 5.97 23.09 16.90
N ASP A 338 6.24 23.17 15.60
CA ASP A 338 7.05 22.19 14.88
C ASP A 338 8.47 22.11 15.45
N ILE A 339 9.15 23.26 15.60
CA ILE A 339 10.53 23.34 16.12
C ILE A 339 10.61 22.84 17.57
N GLU A 340 9.75 23.33 18.45
CA GLU A 340 9.82 23.00 19.88
C GLU A 340 9.39 21.56 20.15
N SER A 341 8.42 21.04 19.40
CA SER A 341 7.93 19.68 19.60
C SER A 341 8.92 18.59 19.19
N GLU A 342 10.01 18.92 18.48
CA GLU A 342 11.10 18.00 18.19
C GLU A 342 11.78 17.47 19.47
N ARG A 343 11.79 18.26 20.56
CA ARG A 343 12.27 17.80 21.88
C ARG A 343 11.43 16.63 22.43
N TYR A 344 10.20 16.50 21.96
CA TYR A 344 9.24 15.47 22.38
C TYR A 344 9.03 14.40 21.30
N ARG A 345 10.00 14.19 20.40
CA ARG A 345 9.88 13.23 19.28
C ARG A 345 9.51 11.81 19.71
N GLY A 346 9.92 11.39 20.92
CA GLY A 346 9.53 10.12 21.54
C GLY A 346 8.02 9.95 21.75
N LEU A 347 7.25 11.05 21.87
CA LEU A 347 5.80 11.03 22.00
C LEU A 347 5.08 10.74 20.68
N GLY A 348 5.79 10.62 19.54
CA GLY A 348 5.16 10.41 18.23
C GLY A 348 4.27 11.59 17.85
N SER A 349 3.09 11.33 17.28
CA SER A 349 2.16 12.39 16.84
C SER A 349 1.62 13.26 17.98
N ALA A 350 1.57 12.75 19.22
CA ALA A 350 1.10 13.51 20.38
C ALA A 350 1.98 14.73 20.71
N ARG A 351 3.23 14.77 20.19
CA ARG A 351 4.14 15.89 20.35
C ARG A 351 3.55 17.22 19.85
N PHE A 352 2.75 17.16 18.78
CA PHE A 352 2.15 18.35 18.17
C PHE A 352 1.07 18.94 19.08
N THR A 353 0.24 18.09 19.68
CA THR A 353 -0.76 18.51 20.67
C THR A 353 -0.08 19.12 21.90
N LEU A 354 0.95 18.48 22.44
CA LEU A 354 1.69 19.01 23.59
C LEU A 354 2.37 20.35 23.26
N GLY A 355 3.09 20.42 22.13
CA GLY A 355 3.74 21.64 21.67
C GLY A 355 2.73 22.79 21.47
N THR A 356 1.56 22.48 20.92
CA THR A 356 0.47 23.44 20.77
C THR A 356 0.00 23.99 22.11
N LEU A 357 -0.24 23.13 23.10
CA LEU A 357 -0.68 23.55 24.44
C LEU A 357 0.37 24.43 25.13
N VAL A 358 1.65 24.04 25.05
CA VAL A 358 2.77 24.83 25.59
C VAL A 358 2.86 26.20 24.91
N ARG A 359 2.69 26.25 23.58
CA ARG A 359 2.73 27.51 22.84
C ARG A 359 1.52 28.40 23.07
N ILE A 360 0.33 27.83 23.28
CA ILE A 360 -0.87 28.58 23.66
C ILE A 360 -0.67 29.27 25.01
N ALA A 361 -0.10 28.56 25.99
CA ALA A 361 0.17 29.13 27.32
C ALA A 361 1.19 30.28 27.29
N SER A 362 2.02 30.35 26.25
CA SER A 362 3.06 31.37 26.05
C SER A 362 2.86 32.13 24.73
N LEU A 363 1.62 32.45 24.36
CA LEU A 363 1.30 33.00 23.05
C LEU A 363 2.10 34.28 22.74
N ARG A 364 2.65 34.36 21.52
CA ARG A 364 3.42 35.51 21.04
C ARG A 364 2.94 35.96 19.66
N SER A 365 3.10 37.25 19.38
CA SER A 365 2.86 37.83 18.06
C SER A 365 4.15 37.90 17.26
N TYR A 366 4.02 37.80 15.94
CA TYR A 366 5.15 37.84 15.01
C TYR A 366 4.95 39.03 14.08
N LYS A 367 5.97 39.87 13.94
CA LYS A 367 5.94 41.01 13.01
C LYS A 367 6.36 40.54 11.63
N GLY A 368 5.53 40.78 10.63
CA GLY A 368 5.80 40.41 9.24
C GLY A 368 4.86 41.15 8.27
N ARG A 369 5.22 41.17 6.99
CA ARG A 369 4.37 41.66 5.90
C ARG A 369 4.02 40.48 5.00
N LEU A 370 2.73 40.28 4.75
CA LEU A 370 2.21 39.28 3.83
C LEU A 370 1.62 39.99 2.61
N SER A 371 1.97 39.50 1.42
CA SER A 371 1.35 39.88 0.16
C SER A 371 1.06 38.59 -0.60
N TYR A 372 -0.12 38.50 -1.21
CA TYR A 372 -0.54 37.33 -1.98
C TYR A 372 -1.29 37.78 -3.23
N LEU A 373 -1.20 36.96 -4.27
CA LEU A 373 -1.99 37.10 -5.49
C LEU A 373 -3.19 36.15 -5.37
N PRO A 374 -4.45 36.65 -5.32
CA PRO A 374 -5.61 35.77 -5.31
C PRO A 374 -5.72 34.97 -6.63
N PRO A 375 -6.38 33.80 -6.61
CA PRO A 375 -6.65 33.07 -7.85
C PRO A 375 -7.48 33.94 -8.80
N LEU A 376 -7.14 33.87 -10.09
CA LEU A 376 -7.83 34.58 -11.17
C LEU A 376 -9.25 34.07 -11.41
#